data_AF-A0A8S3GXV8-F1
#
_entry.id   AF-A0A8S3GXV8-F1
#
_cell.length_a   1.000
_cell.length_b   1.000
_cell.length_c   1.000
_cell.angle_alpha   90.00
_cell.angle_beta   90.00
_cell.angle_gamma   90.00
#
_symmetry.space_group_name_H-M   'P 1'
#
loop_
_entity.id
_entity.type
_entity.pdbx_description
1 polymer ?
#
loop_
_entity_poly.entity_id
_entity_poly.type
_entity_poly.pdbx_seq_one_letter_code
_entity_poly.pdbx_strand_id
1 'polypeptide(L)'
;KRLLRLWFDKKHQKQAWSIRSKLKIVDHYLSSIKYPSTSTRIPRCIAKYEKYKANEARSILLFGFSAFCIVLPLKYARHFLMLVVGVHIAESRTIRRTQTEDIRLILSRFLQQFPILYSPR
;
A
#
# COMPACT_ATOMS: atom_id res chain seq x y z
N LYS A 1 3.06 5.65 4.78
CA LYS A 1 2.25 5.39 6.01
C LYS A 1 0.85 6.01 6.00
N ARG A 2 0.60 7.15 5.33
CA ARG A 2 -0.71 7.85 5.32
C ARG A 2 -1.89 6.95 4.91
N LEU A 3 -1.73 6.12 3.86
CA LEU A 3 -2.76 5.17 3.42
C LEU A 3 -3.16 4.17 4.51
N LEU A 4 -2.20 3.60 5.23
CA LEU A 4 -2.49 2.66 6.33
C LEU A 4 -3.32 3.32 7.43
N ARG A 5 -3.03 4.59 7.76
CA ARG A 5 -3.86 5.35 8.70
C ARG A 5 -5.28 5.53 8.16
N LEU A 6 -5.45 5.92 6.89
CA LEU A 6 -6.78 6.06 6.28
C LEU A 6 -7.60 4.76 6.34
N TRP A 7 -6.94 3.62 6.14
CA TRP A 7 -7.60 2.30 6.06
C TRP A 7 -7.93 1.69 7.42
N PHE A 8 -7.10 1.93 8.44
CA PHE A 8 -7.19 1.22 9.73
C PHE A 8 -7.49 2.12 10.95
N ASP A 9 -7.37 3.44 10.86
CA ASP A 9 -7.69 4.33 11.98
C ASP A 9 -9.20 4.30 12.27
N LYS A 10 -9.53 4.26 13.57
CA LYS A 10 -10.91 4.30 14.07
C LYS A 10 -11.65 5.55 13.58
N LYS A 11 -10.94 6.67 13.40
CA LYS A 11 -11.51 7.94 12.89
C LYS A 11 -12.17 7.78 11.51
N HIS A 12 -11.70 6.83 10.70
CA HIS A 12 -12.21 6.62 9.35
C HIS A 12 -13.13 5.42 9.22
N GLN A 13 -13.56 4.78 10.32
CA GLN A 13 -14.32 3.52 10.28
C GLN A 13 -15.61 3.56 9.45
N LYS A 14 -16.23 4.73 9.29
CA LYS A 14 -17.46 4.93 8.50
C LYS A 14 -17.19 5.26 7.03
N GLN A 15 -15.93 5.45 6.64
CA GLN A 15 -15.56 5.87 5.30
C GLN A 15 -15.47 4.68 4.36
N ALA A 16 -15.78 4.89 3.08
CA ALA A 16 -15.85 3.82 2.08
C ALA A 16 -14.51 3.10 1.82
N TRP A 17 -13.39 3.73 2.13
CA TRP A 17 -12.05 3.12 2.03
C TRP A 17 -11.60 2.39 3.30
N SER A 18 -12.38 2.46 4.38
CA SER A 18 -11.99 1.81 5.62
C SER A 18 -12.12 0.30 5.49
N ILE A 19 -11.03 -0.39 5.85
CA ILE A 19 -10.96 -1.85 5.93
C ILE A 19 -10.60 -2.29 7.35
N ARG A 20 -10.82 -1.40 8.33
CA ARG A 20 -10.51 -1.65 9.75
C ARG A 20 -11.17 -2.93 10.28
N SER A 21 -12.41 -3.18 9.91
CA SER A 21 -13.14 -4.41 10.30
C SER A 21 -12.51 -5.69 9.73
N LYS A 22 -11.77 -5.57 8.63
CA LYS A 22 -11.10 -6.69 7.94
C LYS A 22 -9.64 -6.87 8.38
N LEU A 23 -9.20 -6.25 9.47
CA LEU A 23 -7.80 -6.29 9.93
C LEU A 23 -7.27 -7.72 10.11
N LYS A 24 -8.04 -8.60 10.75
CA LYS A 24 -7.65 -10.01 10.95
C LYS A 24 -7.45 -10.75 9.62
N ILE A 25 -8.29 -10.46 8.63
CA ILE A 25 -8.22 -11.06 7.30
C ILE A 25 -6.94 -10.60 6.60
N VAL A 26 -6.65 -9.29 6.63
CA VAL A 26 -5.43 -8.73 6.06
C VAL A 26 -4.18 -9.31 6.71
N ASP A 27 -4.15 -9.39 8.04
CA ASP A 27 -3.01 -9.97 8.76
C ASP A 27 -2.76 -11.43 8.38
N HIS A 28 -3.82 -12.23 8.26
CA HIS A 28 -3.72 -13.61 7.81
C HIS A 28 -3.06 -13.70 6.43
N TYR A 29 -3.55 -12.94 5.44
CA TYR A 29 -2.94 -12.95 4.10
C TYR A 29 -1.50 -12.42 4.10
N LEU A 30 -1.21 -11.35 4.86
CA LEU A 30 0.14 -10.81 4.98
C LEU A 30 1.12 -11.83 5.59
N SER A 31 0.67 -12.66 6.53
CA SER A 31 1.49 -13.72 7.12
C SER A 31 1.73 -14.90 6.17
N SER A 32 0.85 -15.10 5.19
CA SER A 32 0.98 -16.16 4.18
C SER A 32 1.86 -15.76 2.99
N ILE A 33 2.26 -14.49 2.89
CA ILE A 33 3.18 -14.03 1.84
C ILE A 33 4.57 -14.65 2.07
N LYS A 34 5.05 -15.38 1.07
CA LYS A 34 6.46 -15.81 1.01
C LYS A 34 7.32 -14.63 0.58
N TYR A 35 8.09 -14.08 1.50
CA TYR A 35 9.06 -13.03 1.21
C TYR A 35 10.32 -13.64 0.58
N PRO A 36 10.99 -12.94 -0.35
CA PRO A 36 12.32 -13.35 -0.83
C PRO A 36 13.30 -13.52 0.33
N SER A 37 14.23 -14.48 0.24
CA SER A 37 15.26 -14.73 1.28
C SER A 37 16.14 -13.50 1.58
N THR A 38 16.22 -12.56 0.64
CA THR A 38 16.90 -11.27 0.79
C THR A 38 16.16 -10.28 1.70
N SER A 39 14.88 -10.55 2.00
CA SER A 39 14.08 -9.75 2.92
C SER A 39 14.38 -10.17 4.36
N THR A 40 15.31 -9.48 5.00
CA THR A 40 15.78 -9.82 6.36
C THR A 40 14.73 -9.61 7.46
N ARG A 41 13.61 -8.95 7.16
CA ARG A 41 12.58 -8.62 8.15
C ARG A 41 11.17 -8.76 7.57
N ILE A 42 10.43 -9.71 8.13
CA ILE A 42 8.98 -9.84 7.95
C ILE A 42 8.33 -8.67 8.70
N PRO A 43 7.37 -7.94 8.09
CA PRO A 43 6.66 -6.87 8.76
C PRO A 43 5.95 -7.39 10.02
N ARG A 44 5.92 -6.59 11.07
CA ARG A 44 5.00 -6.86 12.19
C ARG A 44 3.55 -6.88 11.69
N CYS A 45 2.65 -7.47 12.47
CA CYS A 45 1.20 -7.39 12.30
C CYS A 45 0.73 -5.96 11.95
N ILE A 46 -0.22 -5.85 11.02
CA ILE A 46 -0.73 -4.58 10.48
C ILE A 46 -1.35 -3.71 11.55
N ALA A 47 -1.87 -4.27 12.65
CA ALA A 47 -2.34 -3.50 13.79
C ALA A 47 -1.27 -2.56 14.37
N LYS A 48 0.02 -2.88 14.18
CA LYS A 48 1.15 -2.08 14.66
C LYS A 48 1.74 -1.14 13.59
N TYR A 49 0.99 -0.86 12.51
CA TYR A 49 1.48 -0.08 11.36
C TYR A 49 2.09 1.29 11.72
N GLU A 50 1.64 1.92 12.81
CA GLU A 50 2.19 3.20 13.27
C GLU A 50 3.68 3.06 13.66
N LYS A 51 4.04 1.93 14.27
CA LYS A 51 5.39 1.60 14.75
C LYS A 51 6.29 1.00 13.67
N TYR A 52 5.80 0.87 12.42
CA TYR A 52 6.62 0.36 11.32
C TYR A 52 7.83 1.24 11.09
N LYS A 53 9.01 0.64 10.94
CA LYS A 53 10.18 1.33 10.40
C LYS A 53 10.07 1.44 8.87
N ALA A 54 10.96 2.22 8.26
CA ALA A 54 10.94 2.45 6.80
C ALA A 54 10.99 1.14 5.99
N ASN A 55 11.82 0.18 6.42
CA ASN A 55 11.93 -1.13 5.80
C ASN A 55 10.63 -1.95 5.89
N GLU A 56 9.94 -1.95 7.04
CA GLU A 56 8.65 -2.65 7.19
C GLU A 56 7.57 -2.00 6.32
N ALA A 57 7.54 -0.67 6.27
CA ALA A 57 6.62 0.07 5.41
C ALA A 57 6.88 -0.21 3.92
N ARG A 58 8.14 -0.35 3.51
CA ARG A 58 8.52 -0.74 2.15
C ARG A 58 8.07 -2.17 1.83
N SER A 59 8.34 -3.14 2.71
CA SER A 59 7.89 -4.53 2.50
C SER A 59 6.36 -4.61 2.36
N ILE A 60 5.62 -3.89 3.19
CA ILE A 60 4.16 -3.81 3.11
C ILE A 60 3.69 -3.13 1.82
N LEU A 61 4.41 -2.10 1.36
CA LEU A 61 4.09 -1.43 0.09
C LEU A 61 4.27 -2.37 -1.10
N LEU A 62 5.40 -3.08 -1.18
CA LEU A 62 5.75 -3.91 -2.34
C LEU A 62 4.98 -5.23 -2.38
N PHE A 63 4.86 -5.90 -1.24
CA PHE A 63 4.28 -7.23 -1.18
C PHE A 63 2.84 -7.24 -0.67
N GLY A 64 2.46 -6.25 0.14
CA GLY A 64 1.14 -6.24 0.77
C GLY A 64 -0.02 -6.06 -0.21
N PHE A 65 0.22 -5.63 -1.45
CA PHE A 65 -0.82 -5.48 -2.46
C PHE A 65 -1.68 -6.74 -2.62
N SER A 66 -1.06 -7.92 -2.60
CA SER A 66 -1.77 -9.21 -2.70
C SER A 66 -2.74 -9.46 -1.55
N ALA A 67 -2.45 -8.94 -0.35
CA ALA A 67 -3.36 -9.01 0.80
C ALA A 67 -4.43 -7.90 0.76
N PHE A 68 -4.03 -6.67 0.40
CA PHE A 68 -4.93 -5.52 0.40
C PHE A 68 -5.97 -5.58 -0.72
N CYS A 69 -5.63 -6.12 -1.90
CA CYS A 69 -6.55 -6.16 -3.05
C CYS A 69 -7.77 -7.08 -2.81
N ILE A 70 -7.67 -8.03 -1.89
CA ILE A 70 -8.76 -8.94 -1.49
C ILE A 70 -9.81 -8.18 -0.67
N VAL A 71 -9.39 -7.21 0.14
CA VAL A 71 -10.25 -6.54 1.12
C VAL A 71 -10.68 -5.13 0.72
N LEU A 72 -9.83 -4.42 -0.03
CA LEU A 72 -10.07 -3.05 -0.48
C LEU A 72 -11.10 -3.05 -1.62
N PRO A 73 -12.05 -2.10 -1.61
CA PRO A 73 -12.86 -1.84 -2.79
C PRO A 73 -11.98 -1.53 -4.00
N LEU A 74 -12.41 -2.01 -5.17
CA LEU A 74 -11.61 -2.03 -6.41
C LEU A 74 -10.97 -0.67 -6.75
N LYS A 75 -11.69 0.44 -6.56
CA LYS A 75 -11.16 1.80 -6.80
C LYS A 75 -9.95 2.15 -5.93
N TYR A 76 -9.97 1.76 -4.65
CA TYR A 76 -8.86 2.00 -3.72
C TYR A 76 -7.72 1.02 -3.94
N ALA A 77 -8.02 -0.23 -4.32
CA ALA A 77 -7.00 -1.20 -4.71
C ALA A 77 -6.24 -0.73 -5.96
N ARG A 78 -6.94 -0.26 -7.01
CA ARG A 78 -6.32 0.32 -8.21
C ARG A 78 -5.47 1.55 -7.89
N HIS A 79 -5.97 2.44 -7.04
CA HIS A 79 -5.21 3.60 -6.59
C HIS A 79 -3.94 3.20 -5.82
N PHE A 80 -4.04 2.23 -4.92
CA PHE A 80 -2.88 1.69 -4.22
C PHE A 80 -1.87 1.06 -5.18
N LEU A 81 -2.33 0.30 -6.18
CA LEU A 81 -1.48 -0.33 -7.19
C LEU A 81 -0.60 0.69 -7.93
N MET A 82 -1.12 1.89 -8.22
CA MET A 82 -0.31 2.94 -8.85
C MET A 82 0.92 3.29 -8.02
N LEU A 83 0.75 3.40 -6.69
CA LEU A 83 1.86 3.67 -5.78
C LEU A 83 2.83 2.48 -5.72
N VAL A 84 2.30 1.25 -5.64
CA VAL A 84 3.13 0.03 -5.61
C VAL A 84 4.00 -0.06 -6.87
N VAL A 85 3.38 0.07 -8.05
CA VAL A 85 4.08 0.00 -9.34
C VAL A 85 5.09 1.14 -9.49
N GLY A 86 4.68 2.39 -9.22
CA GLY A 86 5.57 3.54 -9.33
C GLY A 86 6.81 3.42 -8.45
N VAL A 87 6.65 2.94 -7.21
CA VAL A 87 7.79 2.72 -6.31
C VAL A 87 8.59 1.48 -6.71
N HIS A 88 7.97 0.39 -7.16
CA HIS A 88 8.68 -0.79 -7.62
C HIS A 88 9.59 -0.50 -8.81
N ILE A 89 9.11 0.26 -9.80
CA ILE A 89 9.94 0.67 -10.94
C ILE A 89 11.06 1.60 -10.46
N ALA A 90 10.76 2.56 -9.57
CA ALA A 90 11.76 3.48 -9.01
C ALA A 90 12.84 2.79 -8.16
N GLU A 91 12.58 1.58 -7.66
CA GLU A 91 13.53 0.77 -6.88
C GLU A 91 14.34 -0.21 -7.75
N SER A 92 14.11 -0.24 -9.06
CA SER A 92 14.86 -1.10 -9.98
C SER A 92 16.34 -0.70 -10.03
N ARG A 93 17.24 -1.70 -10.10
CA ARG A 93 18.69 -1.46 -10.17
C ARG A 93 19.12 -0.63 -11.38
N THR A 94 18.35 -0.72 -12.46
CA THR A 94 18.54 0.04 -13.68
C THR A 94 17.23 0.71 -14.05
N ILE A 95 17.28 2.02 -14.32
CA ILE A 95 16.12 2.82 -14.67
C ILE A 95 16.42 3.51 -16.00
N ARG A 96 15.63 3.19 -17.03
CA ARG A 96 15.70 3.85 -18.33
C ARG A 96 14.95 5.18 -18.30
N ARG A 97 15.29 6.09 -19.22
CA ARG A 97 14.63 7.39 -19.33
C ARG A 97 13.11 7.27 -19.51
N THR A 98 12.66 6.31 -20.33
CA THR A 98 11.24 6.00 -20.51
C THR A 98 10.56 5.56 -19.21
N GLN A 99 11.22 4.74 -18.40
CA GLN A 99 10.69 4.32 -17.09
C GLN A 99 10.59 5.50 -16.11
N THR A 100 11.49 6.48 -16.19
CA THR A 100 11.39 7.71 -15.40
C THR A 100 10.14 8.52 -15.76
N GLU A 101 9.79 8.59 -17.05
CA GLU A 101 8.57 9.24 -17.54
C GLU A 101 7.31 8.49 -17.06
N ASP A 102 7.33 7.15 -17.14
CA ASP A 102 6.25 6.30 -16.62
C ASP A 102 6.04 6.50 -15.12
N ILE A 103 7.12 6.49 -14.32
CA ILE A 103 7.05 6.74 -12.87
C ILE A 103 6.41 8.10 -12.60
N ARG A 104 6.85 9.15 -13.30
CA ARG A 104 6.30 10.52 -13.14
C ARG A 104 4.81 10.55 -13.46
N LEU A 105 4.41 9.92 -14.56
CA LEU A 105 3.01 9.88 -14.97
C LEU A 105 2.14 9.14 -13.93
N ILE A 106 2.56 7.94 -13.51
CA ILE A 106 1.83 7.09 -12.58
C ILE A 106 1.70 7.78 -11.21
N LEU A 107 2.81 8.31 -10.67
CA LEU A 107 2.80 8.95 -9.36
C LEU A 107 2.08 10.31 -9.37
N SER A 108 2.15 11.06 -10.48
CA SER A 108 1.36 12.29 -10.64
C SER A 108 -0.14 11.98 -10.62
N ARG A 109 -0.59 10.97 -11.38
CA ARG A 109 -1.99 10.52 -11.36
C ARG A 109 -2.43 10.03 -9.99
N PHE A 110 -1.57 9.29 -9.27
CA PHE A 110 -1.84 8.87 -7.90
C PHE A 110 -2.12 10.07 -6.99
N LEU A 111 -1.30 11.12 -7.07
CA LEU A 111 -1.46 12.33 -6.26
C LEU A 111 -2.72 13.10 -6.63
N GLN A 112 -3.04 13.25 -7.91
CA GLN A 112 -4.26 13.90 -8.39
C GLN A 112 -5.53 13.18 -7.92
N GLN A 113 -5.54 11.85 -7.92
CA GLN A 113 -6.69 11.06 -7.48
C GLN A 113 -6.84 10.98 -5.95
N PHE A 114 -5.76 11.23 -5.20
CA PHE A 114 -5.74 11.09 -3.75
C PHE A 114 -6.84 11.91 -3.04
N PRO A 115 -6.98 13.25 -3.26
CA PRO A 115 -8.04 14.01 -2.61
C PRO A 115 -9.43 13.56 -3.06
N ILE A 116 -9.61 13.17 -4.33
CA ILE A 116 -10.92 12.75 -4.86
C ILE A 116 -11.40 11.47 -4.18
N LEU A 117 -10.48 10.53 -3.92
CA LEU A 117 -10.80 9.22 -3.35
C LEU A 117 -10.89 9.23 -1.82
N TYR A 118 -10.08 10.04 -1.14
CA TYR A 118 -9.92 10.03 0.32
C TYR A 118 -10.43 11.29 1.02
N SER A 119 -11.18 12.15 0.32
CA SER A 119 -11.92 13.23 0.99
C SER A 119 -13.08 12.65 1.79
N PRO A 120 -13.23 13.01 3.08
CA PRO A 120 -14.41 12.67 3.85
C PRO A 120 -15.66 13.11 3.09
N ARG A 121 -16.61 12.20 2.92
CA ARG A 121 -17.98 12.57 2.59
C ARG A 121 -18.75 12.83 3.86
#